data_AF-A0A5S9MIT1-F1
#
_entry.id   AF-A0A5S9MIT1-F1
#
_cell.length_a   1.000
_cell.length_b   1.000
_cell.length_c   1.000
_cell.angle_alpha   90.00
_cell.angle_beta   90.00
_cell.angle_gamma   90.00
#
_symmetry.space_group_name_H-M   'P 1'
#
loop_
_entity.id
_entity.type
_entity.pdbx_description
1 polymer ?
#
loop_
_entity_poly.entity_id
_entity_poly.type
_entity_poly.pdbx_seq_one_letter_code
_entity_poly.pdbx_strand_id
1 'polypeptide(L)'
;MKPLSIKKKVLFLILAVIGIVAASALALTFYLYQHLYIDKQIDSLSLQGKKLAEIYHTHGKDKYFTDRMKWANDSSQANVIFTDDPMELSSGLPFDTNTNDNLITFKERQKLLQGETVVLIREHPQFHQDILGIAIPVFSSNDDLSGTIFLSMPLSDVYEPFVQIRLTLGISISLILLLIFLIGYKSSNHIVQTINKMKEIAMEMESGDFSKRMAVTKKGDELNQLSRSFNKLSSTLEKKVEQHRREFLANVSHELRTPLSYMKGYAEGIEEGVIDQKKGDANHPR
;
A
#
# COMPACT_ATOMS: atom_id res chain seq x y z
N MET A 1 -3.67 -19.15 -19.94
CA MET A 1 -2.62 -18.65 -19.01
C MET A 1 -2.48 -19.65 -17.87
N LYS A 2 -1.26 -20.13 -17.53
CA LYS A 2 -1.07 -21.05 -16.38
C LYS A 2 -1.46 -20.34 -15.07
N PRO A 3 -2.21 -20.99 -14.17
CA PRO A 3 -2.60 -20.37 -12.90
C PRO A 3 -1.36 -20.02 -12.08
N LEU A 4 -1.31 -18.78 -11.58
CA LEU A 4 -0.25 -18.32 -10.70
C LEU A 4 -0.18 -19.20 -9.44
N SER A 5 1.02 -19.66 -9.09
CA SER A 5 1.28 -20.32 -7.80
C SER A 5 0.79 -19.44 -6.64
N ILE A 6 0.28 -20.07 -5.57
CA ILE A 6 -0.18 -19.39 -4.35
C ILE A 6 0.89 -18.39 -3.84
N LYS A 7 2.17 -18.76 -3.92
CA LYS A 7 3.30 -17.87 -3.56
C LYS A 7 3.31 -16.58 -4.39
N LYS A 8 3.11 -16.68 -5.71
CA LYS A 8 3.09 -15.52 -6.61
C LYS A 8 1.86 -14.65 -6.36
N LYS A 9 0.70 -15.25 -6.06
CA LYS A 9 -0.52 -14.50 -5.71
C LYS A 9 -0.36 -13.70 -4.42
N VAL A 10 0.20 -14.31 -3.37
CA VAL A 10 0.45 -13.63 -2.09
C VAL A 10 1.49 -12.52 -2.26
N LEU A 11 2.59 -12.77 -2.98
CA LEU A 11 3.60 -11.75 -3.26
C LEU A 11 3.00 -10.56 -4.03
N PHE A 12 2.18 -10.84 -5.05
CA PHE A 12 1.48 -9.81 -5.80
C PHE A 12 0.56 -8.97 -4.90
N LEU A 13 -0.18 -9.61 -3.99
CA LEU A 13 -1.02 -8.91 -3.00
C LEU A 13 -0.19 -8.00 -2.09
N ILE A 14 0.93 -8.48 -1.56
CA ILE A 14 1.83 -7.67 -0.72
C ILE A 14 2.34 -6.45 -1.51
N LEU A 15 2.80 -6.66 -2.74
CA LEU A 15 3.29 -5.57 -3.59
C LEU A 15 2.18 -4.58 -3.98
N ALA A 16 0.96 -5.05 -4.24
CA ALA A 16 -0.18 -4.20 -4.53
C ALA A 16 -0.54 -3.32 -3.32
N VAL A 17 -0.58 -3.89 -2.11
CA VAL A 17 -0.83 -3.13 -0.88
C VAL A 17 0.28 -2.10 -0.65
N ILE A 18 1.54 -2.47 -0.81
CA ILE A 18 2.68 -1.55 -0.70
C ILE A 18 2.53 -0.39 -1.72
N GLY A 19 2.17 -0.69 -2.96
CA GLY A 19 1.96 0.30 -4.01
C GLY A 19 0.82 1.27 -3.69
N ILE A 20 -0.32 0.75 -3.19
CA ILE A 20 -1.46 1.58 -2.77
C ILE A 20 -1.07 2.49 -1.61
N VAL A 21 -0.39 1.96 -0.60
CA VAL A 21 0.05 2.75 0.55
C VAL A 21 1.02 3.85 0.10
N ALA A 22 2.01 3.53 -0.73
CA ALA A 22 2.94 4.51 -1.26
C ALA A 22 2.25 5.60 -2.10
N ALA A 23 1.33 5.22 -2.99
CA ALA A 23 0.56 6.17 -3.80
C ALA A 23 -0.32 7.07 -2.92
N SER A 24 -0.98 6.50 -1.91
CA SER A 24 -1.82 7.27 -0.98
C SER A 24 -1.01 8.26 -0.15
N ALA A 25 0.19 7.88 0.29
CA ALA A 25 1.10 8.76 1.02
C ALA A 25 1.60 9.92 0.16
N LEU A 26 1.94 9.65 -1.11
CA LEU A 26 2.33 10.68 -2.07
C LEU A 26 1.17 11.65 -2.35
N ALA A 27 -0.03 11.12 -2.60
CA ALA A 27 -1.23 11.93 -2.81
C ALA A 27 -1.57 12.79 -1.59
N LEU A 28 -1.50 12.23 -0.39
CA LEU A 28 -1.72 12.96 0.86
C LEU A 28 -0.67 14.06 1.06
N THR A 29 0.61 13.76 0.80
CA THR A 29 1.69 14.74 0.91
C THR A 29 1.47 15.92 -0.04
N PHE A 30 1.06 15.64 -1.28
CA PHE A 30 0.71 16.65 -2.26
C PHE A 30 -0.53 17.47 -1.84
N TYR A 31 -1.57 16.80 -1.32
CA TYR A 31 -2.78 17.45 -0.82
C TYR A 31 -2.47 18.42 0.33
N LEU A 32 -1.71 17.96 1.33
CA LEU A 32 -1.33 18.78 2.48
C LEU A 32 -0.47 19.98 2.03
N TYR A 33 0.42 19.77 1.06
CA TYR A 33 1.22 20.83 0.47
C TYR A 33 0.35 21.94 -0.15
N GLN A 34 -0.61 21.56 -1.00
CA GLN A 34 -1.46 22.52 -1.69
C GLN A 34 -2.40 23.25 -0.71
N HIS A 35 -3.16 22.51 0.09
CA HIS A 35 -4.28 23.09 0.84
C HIS A 35 -3.93 23.62 2.22
N LEU A 36 -2.98 23.02 2.95
CA LEU A 36 -2.63 23.52 4.28
C LEU A 36 -1.58 24.62 4.24
N TYR A 37 -0.84 24.74 3.14
CA TYR A 37 0.33 25.60 3.11
C TYR A 37 0.23 26.70 2.06
N ILE A 38 0.03 26.38 0.76
CA ILE A 38 -0.13 27.42 -0.27
C ILE A 38 -1.38 28.26 -0.03
N ASP A 39 -2.55 27.62 0.11
CA ASP A 39 -3.81 28.34 0.34
C ASP A 39 -3.74 29.18 1.62
N LYS A 40 -3.12 28.65 2.69
CA LYS A 40 -2.95 29.37 3.95
C LYS A 40 -2.03 30.58 3.83
N GLN A 41 -0.96 30.50 3.04
CA GLN A 41 -0.10 31.65 2.77
C GLN A 41 -0.80 32.68 1.91
N ILE A 42 -1.60 32.24 0.93
CA ILE A 42 -2.46 33.12 0.13
C ILE A 42 -3.41 33.91 1.04
N ASP A 43 -4.11 33.23 1.94
CA ASP A 43 -5.05 33.86 2.88
C ASP A 43 -4.34 34.83 3.83
N SER A 44 -3.18 34.44 4.35
CA SER A 44 -2.36 35.26 5.25
C SER A 44 -1.89 36.55 4.58
N LEU A 45 -1.28 36.44 3.39
CA LEU A 45 -0.80 37.60 2.63
C LEU A 45 -1.96 38.47 2.12
N SER A 46 -3.07 37.86 1.70
CA SER A 46 -4.28 38.56 1.30
C SER A 46 -4.85 39.39 2.45
N LEU A 47 -4.92 38.81 3.65
CA LEU A 47 -5.37 39.52 4.85
C LEU A 47 -4.42 40.67 5.23
N GLN A 48 -3.11 40.45 5.15
CA GLN A 48 -2.11 41.49 5.44
C GLN A 48 -2.21 42.66 4.46
N GLY A 49 -2.27 42.39 3.17
CA GLY A 49 -2.39 43.44 2.16
C GLY A 49 -3.73 44.17 2.22
N LYS A 50 -4.83 43.50 2.56
CA LYS A 50 -6.14 44.15 2.78
C LYS A 50 -6.09 45.13 3.96
N LYS A 51 -5.42 44.77 5.07
CA LYS A 51 -5.21 45.69 6.19
C LYS A 51 -4.37 46.91 5.80
N LEU A 52 -3.34 46.72 4.96
CA LEU A 52 -2.54 47.83 4.44
C LEU A 52 -3.37 48.72 3.50
N ALA A 53 -4.23 48.15 2.66
CA ALA A 53 -5.16 48.89 1.82
C ALA A 53 -6.17 49.69 2.65
N GLU A 54 -6.68 49.14 3.75
CA GLU A 54 -7.55 49.84 4.70
C GLU A 54 -6.84 51.01 5.40
N ILE A 55 -5.58 50.83 5.79
CA ILE A 55 -4.74 51.90 6.34
C ILE A 55 -4.59 53.03 5.32
N TYR A 56 -4.32 52.70 4.04
CA TYR A 56 -4.24 53.67 2.96
C TYR A 56 -5.57 54.39 2.74
N HIS A 57 -6.70 53.69 2.74
CA HIS A 57 -8.01 54.32 2.58
C HIS A 57 -8.29 55.37 3.68
N THR A 58 -7.81 55.12 4.90
CA THR A 58 -8.02 56.00 6.06
C THR A 58 -7.02 57.16 6.13
N HIS A 59 -5.74 56.92 5.82
CA HIS A 59 -4.65 57.88 6.04
C HIS A 59 -4.05 58.45 4.75
N GLY A 60 -4.42 57.88 3.59
CA GLY A 60 -3.77 58.13 2.32
C GLY A 60 -2.31 57.66 2.29
N LYS A 61 -1.54 58.22 1.35
CA LYS A 61 -0.09 58.00 1.21
C LYS A 61 0.71 58.85 2.20
N ASP A 62 0.40 58.73 3.48
CA ASP A 62 1.08 59.49 4.53
C ASP A 62 2.29 58.73 5.11
N LYS A 63 2.95 59.37 6.09
CA LYS A 63 4.09 58.76 6.79
C LYS A 63 3.65 57.49 7.54
N TYR A 64 2.45 57.47 8.11
CA TYR A 64 1.94 56.31 8.84
C TYR A 64 1.77 55.08 7.92
N PHE A 65 1.17 55.25 6.74
CA PHE A 65 1.07 54.20 5.73
C PHE A 65 2.45 53.69 5.32
N THR A 66 3.38 54.60 5.03
CA THR A 66 4.75 54.24 4.61
C THR A 66 5.50 53.47 5.70
N ASP A 67 5.39 53.90 6.96
CA ASP A 67 6.00 53.22 8.11
C ASP A 67 5.37 51.83 8.33
N ARG A 68 4.06 51.68 8.09
CA ARG A 68 3.36 50.39 8.19
C ARG A 68 3.71 49.43 7.06
N MET A 69 3.86 49.93 5.83
CA MET A 69 4.37 49.16 4.69
C MET A 69 5.77 48.64 4.98
N LYS A 70 6.67 49.51 5.47
CA LYS A 70 8.02 49.12 5.87
C LYS A 70 8.01 48.10 7.00
N TRP A 71 7.20 48.31 8.04
CA TRP A 71 7.05 47.35 9.13
C TRP A 71 6.55 45.99 8.63
N ALA A 72 5.59 45.95 7.71
CA ALA A 72 5.10 44.71 7.11
C ALA A 72 6.17 44.01 6.26
N ASN A 73 6.96 44.77 5.51
CA ASN A 73 8.10 44.25 4.76
C ASN A 73 9.20 43.68 5.67
N ASP A 74 9.53 44.37 6.77
CA ASP A 74 10.60 43.97 7.67
C ASP A 74 10.18 42.84 8.65
N SER A 75 8.88 42.76 8.97
CA SER A 75 8.33 41.80 9.94
C SER A 75 7.70 40.56 9.29
N SER A 76 7.50 40.55 7.98
CA SER A 76 6.96 39.40 7.24
C SER A 76 8.04 38.75 6.37
N GLN A 77 7.80 37.52 5.93
CA GLN A 77 8.63 36.84 4.92
C GLN A 77 8.26 37.28 3.48
N ALA A 78 7.40 38.28 3.33
CA ALA A 78 6.98 38.79 2.04
C ALA A 78 7.54 40.19 1.80
N ASN A 79 8.02 40.39 0.60
CA ASN A 79 8.35 41.69 0.08
C ASN A 79 7.07 42.45 -0.27
N VAL A 80 6.91 43.64 0.31
CA VAL A 80 5.70 44.46 0.19
C VAL A 80 6.03 45.74 -0.58
N ILE A 81 5.35 45.92 -1.71
CA ILE A 81 5.53 47.04 -2.61
C ILE A 81 4.19 47.75 -2.78
N PHE A 82 4.25 49.07 -2.92
CA PHE A 82 3.12 49.88 -3.34
C PHE A 82 3.49 50.61 -4.63
N THR A 83 2.58 50.61 -5.60
CA THR A 83 2.65 51.43 -6.81
C THR A 83 1.38 52.25 -6.97
N ASP A 84 1.52 53.49 -7.41
CA ASP A 84 0.41 54.36 -7.76
C ASP A 84 -0.23 53.94 -9.10
N ASP A 85 0.49 53.19 -9.96
CA ASP A 85 0.01 52.71 -11.24
C ASP A 85 0.13 51.17 -11.35
N PRO A 86 -0.98 50.42 -11.37
CA PRO A 86 -0.98 48.97 -11.60
C PRO A 86 -0.26 48.53 -12.88
N MET A 87 -0.07 49.44 -13.85
CA MET A 87 0.73 49.23 -15.07
C MET A 87 2.21 48.98 -14.76
N GLU A 88 2.76 49.59 -13.69
CA GLU A 88 4.18 49.44 -13.32
C GLU A 88 4.53 48.00 -12.96
N LEU A 89 3.62 47.28 -12.29
CA LEU A 89 3.78 45.85 -11.98
C LEU A 89 3.91 44.99 -13.23
N SER A 90 3.44 45.47 -14.37
CA SER A 90 3.56 44.76 -15.64
C SER A 90 4.85 45.09 -16.38
N SER A 91 5.67 46.02 -15.90
CA SER A 91 6.91 46.44 -16.56
C SER A 91 8.17 45.92 -15.87
N GLY A 92 8.02 44.98 -14.93
CA GLY A 92 9.09 44.56 -14.04
C GLY A 92 9.30 45.48 -12.84
N LEU A 93 8.84 46.74 -12.90
CA LEU A 93 8.96 47.70 -11.80
C LEU A 93 8.18 47.24 -10.56
N PRO A 94 8.80 47.25 -9.36
CA PRO A 94 9.99 48.03 -8.96
C PRO A 94 11.35 47.32 -9.16
N PHE A 95 11.40 46.23 -9.92
CA PHE A 95 12.60 45.44 -10.20
C PHE A 95 12.98 45.48 -11.69
N ASP A 96 13.72 46.54 -12.06
CA ASP A 96 14.43 46.76 -13.33
C ASP A 96 13.58 46.80 -14.63
N THR A 97 13.91 47.76 -15.50
CA THR A 97 13.18 48.12 -16.73
C THR A 97 13.62 47.33 -17.97
N ASN A 98 14.50 46.33 -17.81
CA ASN A 98 15.24 45.72 -18.92
C ASN A 98 14.63 44.43 -19.47
N THR A 99 13.65 43.84 -18.78
CA THR A 99 12.93 42.63 -19.23
C THR A 99 11.49 42.99 -19.57
N ASN A 100 11.09 42.74 -20.82
CA ASN A 100 9.73 42.98 -21.33
C ASN A 100 8.71 41.93 -20.80
N ASP A 101 9.00 41.34 -19.63
CA ASP A 101 8.28 40.24 -19.02
C ASP A 101 7.35 40.78 -17.94
N ASN A 102 6.06 40.75 -18.24
CA ASN A 102 5.04 41.29 -17.35
C ASN A 102 4.75 40.33 -16.19
N LEU A 103 4.94 40.78 -14.92
CA LEU A 103 4.56 39.97 -13.75
C LEU A 103 3.04 39.73 -13.67
N ILE A 104 2.23 40.62 -14.24
CA ILE A 104 0.76 40.53 -14.26
C ILE A 104 0.27 40.56 -15.70
N THR A 105 -0.62 39.63 -16.06
CA THR A 105 -1.23 39.56 -17.40
C THR A 105 -2.27 40.67 -17.60
N PHE A 106 -2.58 40.99 -18.85
CA PHE A 106 -3.64 41.96 -19.18
C PHE A 106 -4.99 41.63 -18.51
N LYS A 107 -5.37 40.34 -18.47
CA LYS A 107 -6.60 39.87 -17.83
C LYS A 107 -6.58 40.09 -16.31
N GLU A 108 -5.45 39.80 -15.67
CA GLU A 108 -5.28 40.02 -14.23
C GLU A 108 -5.28 41.52 -13.89
N ARG A 109 -4.73 42.37 -14.75
CA ARG A 109 -4.83 43.82 -14.56
C ARG A 109 -6.27 44.30 -14.61
N GLN A 110 -7.08 43.82 -15.56
CA GLN A 110 -8.51 44.16 -15.60
C GLN A 110 -9.22 43.79 -14.30
N LYS A 111 -8.86 42.66 -13.68
CA LYS A 111 -9.39 42.27 -12.36
C LYS A 111 -9.01 43.26 -11.27
N LEU A 112 -7.74 43.70 -11.22
CA LEU A 112 -7.31 44.73 -10.27
C LEU A 112 -8.08 46.04 -10.45
N LEU A 113 -8.28 46.47 -11.70
CA LEU A 113 -9.05 47.67 -12.03
C LEU A 113 -10.53 47.54 -11.62
N GLN A 114 -11.06 46.32 -11.52
CA GLN A 114 -12.41 46.02 -11.04
C GLN A 114 -12.49 45.87 -9.52
N GLY A 115 -11.37 46.02 -8.80
CA GLY A 115 -11.31 45.86 -7.34
C GLY A 115 -11.12 44.43 -6.87
N GLU A 116 -10.86 43.48 -7.78
CA GLU A 116 -10.57 42.10 -7.41
C GLU A 116 -9.09 41.92 -7.04
N THR A 117 -8.83 41.14 -5.98
CA THR A 117 -7.46 40.70 -5.64
C THR A 117 -6.98 39.67 -6.64
N VAL A 118 -5.74 39.81 -7.11
CA VAL A 118 -5.09 38.85 -8.00
C VAL A 118 -4.05 38.05 -7.23
N VAL A 119 -4.13 36.73 -7.34
CA VAL A 119 -3.11 35.80 -6.83
C VAL A 119 -2.41 35.16 -8.02
N LEU A 120 -1.08 35.09 -7.97
CA LEU A 120 -0.27 34.51 -9.02
C LEU A 120 0.85 33.65 -8.43
N ILE A 121 1.14 32.54 -9.11
CA ILE A 121 2.32 31.70 -8.87
C ILE A 121 3.03 31.58 -10.21
N ARG A 122 4.23 32.17 -10.32
CA ARG A 122 5.03 32.13 -11.56
C ARG A 122 6.49 32.40 -11.28
N GLU A 123 7.33 32.03 -12.24
CA GLU A 123 8.75 32.36 -12.23
C GLU A 123 8.95 33.88 -12.23
N HIS A 124 9.79 34.36 -11.32
CA HIS A 124 10.19 35.75 -11.25
C HIS A 124 11.20 36.03 -12.38
N PRO A 125 10.94 37.02 -13.26
CA PRO A 125 11.77 37.28 -14.45
C PRO A 125 13.27 37.50 -14.14
N GLN A 126 13.59 38.22 -13.07
CA GLN A 126 14.97 38.49 -12.66
C GLN A 126 15.61 37.37 -11.83
N PHE A 127 14.94 36.92 -10.77
CA PHE A 127 15.49 35.96 -9.82
C PHE A 127 15.43 34.51 -10.31
N HIS A 128 14.76 34.23 -11.44
CA HIS A 128 14.60 32.89 -12.02
C HIS A 128 14.14 31.87 -10.97
N GLN A 129 13.21 32.30 -10.12
CA GLN A 129 12.65 31.52 -9.04
C GLN A 129 11.13 31.71 -9.02
N ASP A 130 10.38 30.64 -8.80
CA ASP A 130 8.94 30.75 -8.61
C ASP A 130 8.63 31.63 -7.40
N ILE A 131 7.70 32.57 -7.57
CA ILE A 131 7.18 33.42 -6.49
C ILE A 131 5.68 33.22 -6.32
N LEU A 132 5.22 33.32 -5.08
CA LEU A 132 3.82 33.56 -4.76
C LEU A 132 3.61 35.07 -4.65
N GLY A 133 2.81 35.64 -5.57
CA GLY A 133 2.46 37.05 -5.59
C GLY A 133 0.98 37.28 -5.33
N ILE A 134 0.66 38.34 -4.60
CA ILE A 134 -0.70 38.82 -4.39
C ILE A 134 -0.72 40.33 -4.66
N ALA A 135 -1.53 40.73 -5.64
CA ALA A 135 -1.79 42.13 -5.96
C ALA A 135 -3.16 42.52 -5.42
N ILE A 136 -3.19 43.56 -4.58
CA ILE A 136 -4.40 44.05 -3.92
C ILE A 136 -4.64 45.49 -4.38
N PRO A 137 -5.79 45.78 -5.00
CA PRO A 137 -6.13 47.14 -5.40
C PRO A 137 -6.37 48.00 -4.17
N VAL A 138 -5.92 49.25 -4.23
CA VAL A 138 -6.05 50.22 -3.16
C VAL A 138 -6.92 51.37 -3.63
N PHE A 139 -7.94 51.67 -2.84
CA PHE A 139 -8.90 52.74 -3.10
C PHE A 139 -8.66 53.90 -2.14
N SER A 140 -8.71 55.13 -2.65
CA SER A 140 -8.70 56.34 -1.83
C SER A 140 -10.03 56.50 -1.10
N SER A 141 -10.12 57.47 -0.19
CA SER A 141 -11.35 57.81 0.56
C SER A 141 -12.53 58.21 -0.34
N ASN A 142 -12.26 58.53 -1.61
CA ASN A 142 -13.27 58.85 -2.63
C ASN A 142 -13.70 57.63 -3.48
N ASP A 143 -13.30 56.41 -3.09
CA ASP A 143 -13.51 55.15 -3.83
C ASP A 143 -12.83 55.07 -5.22
N ASP A 144 -11.94 56.01 -5.51
CA ASP A 144 -11.10 55.96 -6.71
C ASP A 144 -9.91 55.01 -6.52
N LEU A 145 -9.67 54.13 -7.50
CA LEU A 145 -8.49 53.27 -7.51
C LEU A 145 -7.23 54.14 -7.57
N SER A 146 -6.46 54.12 -6.48
CA SER A 146 -5.31 55.00 -6.27
C SER A 146 -3.97 54.29 -6.35
N GLY A 147 -3.98 52.96 -6.41
CA GLY A 147 -2.76 52.17 -6.54
C GLY A 147 -2.98 50.69 -6.33
N THR A 148 -1.88 49.96 -6.21
CA THR A 148 -1.87 48.52 -5.91
C THR A 148 -0.77 48.20 -4.91
N ILE A 149 -1.11 47.40 -3.91
CA ILE A 149 -0.14 46.79 -3.01
C ILE A 149 0.18 45.40 -3.56
N PHE A 150 1.45 45.15 -3.85
CA PHE A 150 1.95 43.86 -4.28
C PHE A 150 2.75 43.22 -3.16
N LEU A 151 2.26 42.09 -2.65
CA LEU A 151 2.97 41.23 -1.71
C LEU A 151 3.54 40.06 -2.49
N SER A 152 4.83 39.80 -2.34
CA SER A 152 5.48 38.67 -3.01
C SER A 152 6.42 37.94 -2.06
N MET A 153 6.50 36.63 -2.19
CA MET A 153 7.50 35.84 -1.50
C MET A 153 8.07 34.76 -2.43
N PRO A 154 9.36 34.39 -2.28
CA PRO A 154 9.91 33.22 -2.94
C PRO A 154 9.11 31.98 -2.59
N LEU A 155 8.70 31.22 -3.60
CA LEU A 155 8.04 29.94 -3.38
C LEU A 155 9.02 28.94 -2.74
N SER A 156 10.33 29.12 -2.90
CA SER A 156 11.36 28.37 -2.17
C SER A 156 11.23 28.50 -0.64
N ASP A 157 10.91 29.68 -0.12
CA ASP A 157 10.74 29.90 1.33
C ASP A 157 9.49 29.17 1.82
N VAL A 158 8.53 28.96 0.91
CA VAL A 158 7.37 28.12 1.11
C VAL A 158 7.74 26.63 1.01
N TYR A 159 8.68 26.23 0.14
CA TYR A 159 9.06 24.83 -0.07
C TYR A 159 10.08 24.25 0.92
N GLU A 160 11.08 25.04 1.32
CA GLU A 160 12.27 24.65 2.07
C GLU A 160 11.91 23.85 3.33
N PRO A 161 11.01 24.33 4.22
CA PRO A 161 10.62 23.57 5.42
C PRO A 161 10.01 22.20 5.10
N PHE A 162 9.36 22.06 3.93
CA PHE A 162 8.71 20.81 3.53
C PHE A 162 9.65 19.81 2.89
N VAL A 163 10.80 20.22 2.33
CA VAL A 163 11.78 19.28 1.77
C VAL A 163 12.24 18.30 2.85
N GLN A 164 12.58 18.82 4.04
CA GLN A 164 13.01 18.00 5.17
C GLN A 164 11.91 17.08 5.70
N ILE A 165 10.67 17.60 5.80
CA ILE A 165 9.50 16.83 6.21
C ILE A 165 9.23 15.68 5.22
N ARG A 166 9.24 15.97 3.90
CA ARG A 166 9.03 14.97 2.84
C ARG A 166 10.09 13.88 2.87
N LEU A 167 11.37 14.25 3.01
CA LEU A 167 12.46 13.27 3.09
C LEU A 167 12.32 12.39 4.32
N THR A 168 12.08 12.98 5.49
CA THR A 168 11.94 12.24 6.76
C THR A 168 10.73 11.29 6.72
N LEU A 169 9.58 11.76 6.22
CA LEU A 169 8.39 10.92 6.02
C LEU A 169 8.64 9.83 4.99
N GLY A 170 9.27 10.16 3.86
CA GLY A 170 9.61 9.22 2.80
C GLY A 170 10.51 8.09 3.29
N ILE A 171 11.55 8.41 4.07
CA ILE A 171 12.44 7.43 4.69
C ILE A 171 11.66 6.56 5.69
N SER A 172 10.85 7.18 6.55
CA SER A 172 10.05 6.47 7.57
C SER A 172 9.06 5.48 6.93
N ILE A 173 8.33 5.91 5.90
CA ILE A 173 7.37 5.07 5.17
C ILE A 173 8.11 3.96 4.44
N SER A 174 9.24 4.25 3.78
CA SER A 174 10.04 3.25 3.08
C SER A 174 10.54 2.15 4.03
N LEU A 175 10.98 2.53 5.23
CA LEU A 175 11.44 1.58 6.24
C LEU A 175 10.30 0.67 6.75
N ILE A 176 9.11 1.24 6.96
CA ILE A 176 7.90 0.48 7.33
C ILE A 176 7.49 -0.49 6.21
N LEU A 177 7.44 -0.02 4.96
CA LEU A 177 7.09 -0.85 3.81
C LEU A 177 8.12 -1.98 3.59
N LEU A 178 9.40 -1.70 3.81
CA LEU A 178 10.46 -2.71 3.77
C LEU A 178 10.25 -3.78 4.85
N LEU A 179 9.94 -3.39 6.08
CA LEU A 179 9.65 -4.34 7.16
C LEU A 179 8.41 -5.20 6.86
N ILE A 180 7.33 -4.59 6.36
CA ILE A 180 6.12 -5.30 5.93
C ILE A 180 6.46 -6.30 4.82
N PHE A 181 7.26 -5.88 3.83
CA PHE A 181 7.71 -6.76 2.75
C PHE A 181 8.52 -7.94 3.27
N LEU A 182 9.51 -7.70 4.14
CA LEU A 182 10.38 -8.75 4.69
C LEU A 182 9.59 -9.76 5.55
N ILE A 183 8.74 -9.26 6.45
CA ILE A 183 7.89 -10.10 7.31
C ILE A 183 6.88 -10.88 6.47
N GLY A 184 6.19 -10.19 5.55
CA GLY A 184 5.20 -10.78 4.65
C GLY A 184 5.83 -11.84 3.74
N TYR A 185 7.00 -11.57 3.16
CA TYR A 185 7.73 -12.51 2.32
C TYR A 185 8.13 -13.77 3.10
N LYS A 186 8.72 -13.61 4.29
CA LYS A 186 9.13 -14.73 5.15
C LYS A 186 7.93 -15.57 5.59
N SER A 187 6.85 -14.91 6.04
CA SER A 187 5.62 -15.58 6.48
C SER A 187 4.94 -16.34 5.34
N SER A 188 4.76 -15.68 4.19
CA SER A 188 4.20 -16.30 2.98
C SER A 188 4.98 -17.54 2.55
N ASN A 189 6.31 -17.44 2.55
CA ASN A 189 7.15 -18.56 2.16
C ASN A 189 7.03 -19.75 3.13
N HIS A 190 6.95 -19.48 4.44
CA HIS A 190 6.77 -20.53 5.45
C HIS A 190 5.42 -21.26 5.32
N ILE A 191 4.32 -20.50 5.16
CA ILE A 191 2.97 -21.06 5.01
C ILE A 191 2.88 -21.91 3.74
N VAL A 192 3.28 -21.35 2.59
CA VAL A 192 3.16 -22.03 1.29
C VAL A 192 4.04 -23.27 1.22
N GLN A 193 5.26 -23.23 1.77
CA GLN A 193 6.13 -24.41 1.81
C GLN A 193 5.52 -25.52 2.67
N THR A 194 4.94 -25.22 3.83
CA THR A 194 4.30 -26.21 4.70
C THR A 194 3.11 -26.87 4.00
N ILE A 195 2.27 -26.08 3.32
CA ILE A 195 1.13 -26.60 2.56
C ILE A 195 1.59 -27.50 1.40
N ASN A 196 2.65 -27.11 0.67
CA ASN A 196 3.18 -27.94 -0.41
C ASN A 196 3.77 -29.26 0.10
N LYS A 197 4.45 -29.25 1.25
CA LYS A 197 4.92 -30.49 1.90
C LYS A 197 3.77 -31.40 2.32
N MET A 198 2.70 -30.84 2.87
CA MET A 198 1.49 -31.63 3.19
C MET A 198 0.90 -32.27 1.94
N LYS A 199 0.83 -31.52 0.83
CA LYS A 199 0.36 -32.04 -0.46
C LYS A 199 1.26 -33.18 -0.97
N GLU A 200 2.57 -33.03 -0.88
CA GLU A 200 3.53 -34.07 -1.28
C GLU A 200 3.35 -35.36 -0.46
N ILE A 201 3.24 -35.25 0.88
CA ILE A 201 3.00 -36.42 1.73
C ILE A 201 1.63 -37.05 1.43
N ALA A 202 0.59 -36.24 1.22
CA ALA A 202 -0.73 -36.76 0.86
C ALA A 202 -0.71 -37.55 -0.46
N MET A 203 0.03 -37.08 -1.47
CA MET A 203 0.22 -37.79 -2.74
C MET A 203 0.94 -39.13 -2.56
N GLU A 204 1.86 -39.25 -1.60
CA GLU A 204 2.50 -40.52 -1.28
C GLU A 204 1.56 -41.46 -0.53
N MET A 205 0.70 -40.93 0.35
CA MET A 205 -0.34 -41.71 1.01
C MET A 205 -1.36 -42.30 0.02
N GLU A 206 -1.60 -41.64 -1.12
CA GLU A 206 -2.42 -42.21 -2.21
C GLU A 206 -1.82 -43.50 -2.78
N SER A 207 -0.48 -43.63 -2.75
CA SER A 207 0.21 -44.85 -3.16
C SER A 207 0.24 -45.95 -2.09
N GLY A 208 -0.37 -45.71 -0.92
CA GLY A 208 -0.43 -46.64 0.22
C GLY A 208 0.75 -46.53 1.20
N ASP A 209 1.72 -45.63 0.95
CA ASP A 209 2.78 -45.33 1.91
C ASP A 209 2.30 -44.32 2.95
N PHE A 210 1.88 -44.84 4.10
CA PHE A 210 1.48 -44.03 5.25
C PHE A 210 2.61 -43.78 6.24
N SER A 211 3.89 -43.95 5.88
CA SER A 211 5.01 -43.84 6.84
C SER A 211 5.53 -42.40 7.01
N LYS A 212 5.39 -41.54 5.98
CA LYS A 212 5.90 -40.17 6.04
C LYS A 212 5.08 -39.27 6.96
N ARG A 213 5.74 -38.28 7.57
CA ARG A 213 5.13 -37.38 8.56
C ARG A 213 5.56 -35.94 8.34
N MET A 214 4.64 -35.02 8.66
CA MET A 214 4.93 -33.60 8.74
C MET A 214 5.86 -33.32 9.92
N ALA A 215 6.86 -32.45 9.70
CA ALA A 215 7.70 -31.94 10.78
C ALA A 215 6.87 -31.06 11.72
N VAL A 216 6.90 -31.37 13.01
CA VAL A 216 6.20 -30.60 14.05
C VAL A 216 7.22 -29.87 14.89
N THR A 217 7.08 -28.54 15.00
CA THR A 217 7.94 -27.75 15.87
C THR A 217 7.30 -27.55 17.25
N LYS A 218 8.07 -27.01 18.20
CA LYS A 218 7.54 -26.64 19.53
C LYS A 218 6.63 -25.39 19.50
N LYS A 219 6.54 -24.68 18.37
CA LYS A 219 5.65 -23.51 18.24
C LYS A 219 4.19 -23.96 18.25
N GLY A 220 3.37 -23.29 19.05
CA GLY A 220 1.92 -23.52 19.15
C GLY A 220 1.10 -22.74 18.12
N ASP A 221 1.60 -22.54 16.91
CA ASP A 221 0.85 -21.89 15.84
C ASP A 221 -0.13 -22.85 15.14
N GLU A 222 -1.08 -22.29 14.40
CA GLU A 222 -2.14 -23.00 13.70
C GLU A 222 -1.58 -24.00 12.68
N LEU A 223 -0.43 -23.68 12.05
CA LEU A 223 0.25 -24.57 11.11
C LEU A 223 0.82 -25.82 11.79
N ASN A 224 1.40 -25.69 12.99
CA ASN A 224 1.86 -26.84 13.75
C ASN A 224 0.70 -27.67 14.29
N GLN A 225 -0.40 -27.04 14.71
CA GLN A 225 -1.60 -27.77 15.10
C GLN A 225 -2.16 -28.59 13.93
N LEU A 226 -2.22 -28.00 12.73
CA LEU A 226 -2.61 -28.72 11.51
C LEU A 226 -1.64 -29.87 11.20
N SER A 227 -0.33 -29.66 11.34
CA SER A 227 0.68 -30.69 11.13
C SER A 227 0.51 -31.88 12.10
N ARG A 228 0.18 -31.61 13.38
CA ARG A 228 -0.12 -32.64 14.38
C ARG A 228 -1.39 -33.43 14.01
N SER A 229 -2.44 -32.73 13.61
CA SER A 229 -3.69 -33.37 13.17
C SER A 229 -3.49 -34.25 11.94
N PHE A 230 -2.70 -33.77 10.96
CA PHE A 230 -2.35 -34.52 9.76
C PHE A 230 -1.53 -35.78 10.09
N ASN A 231 -0.55 -35.69 11.00
CA ASN A 231 0.20 -36.85 11.47
C ASN A 231 -0.67 -37.86 12.22
N LYS A 232 -1.65 -37.39 12.99
CA LYS A 232 -2.62 -38.25 13.68
C LYS A 232 -3.48 -39.02 12.67
N LEU A 233 -4.00 -38.33 11.65
CA LEU A 233 -4.73 -38.95 10.53
C LEU A 233 -3.89 -40.05 9.87
N SER A 234 -2.65 -39.72 9.50
CA SER A 234 -1.71 -40.66 8.85
C SER A 234 -1.50 -41.92 9.70
N SER A 235 -1.25 -41.74 11.00
CA SER A 235 -1.06 -42.84 11.94
C SER A 235 -2.32 -43.68 12.15
N THR A 236 -3.51 -43.07 12.09
CA THR A 236 -4.78 -43.80 12.18
C THR A 236 -5.05 -44.63 10.92
N LEU A 237 -4.77 -44.09 9.74
CA LEU A 237 -4.91 -44.82 8.48
C LEU A 237 -3.95 -46.02 8.42
N GLU A 238 -2.68 -45.80 8.73
CA GLU A 238 -1.65 -46.85 8.78
C GLU A 238 -2.08 -48.02 9.69
N LYS A 239 -2.55 -47.70 10.90
CA LYS A 239 -3.03 -48.71 11.86
C LYS A 239 -4.25 -49.47 11.33
N LYS A 240 -5.23 -48.78 10.74
CA LYS A 240 -6.44 -49.43 10.20
C LYS A 240 -6.12 -50.35 9.03
N VAL A 241 -5.26 -49.92 8.11
CA VAL A 241 -4.85 -50.73 6.96
C VAL A 241 -4.12 -51.98 7.42
N GLU A 242 -3.16 -51.87 8.35
CA GLU A 242 -2.45 -53.04 8.89
C GLU A 242 -3.38 -53.96 9.68
N GLN A 243 -4.33 -53.42 10.44
CA GLN A 243 -5.33 -54.22 11.13
C GLN A 243 -6.19 -55.02 10.14
N HIS A 244 -6.76 -54.39 9.12
CA HIS A 244 -7.57 -55.05 8.10
C HIS A 244 -6.76 -56.11 7.34
N ARG A 245 -5.49 -55.84 7.04
CA ARG A 245 -4.59 -56.80 6.40
C ARG A 245 -4.40 -58.05 7.27
N ARG A 246 -4.18 -57.87 8.58
CA ARG A 246 -4.03 -59.00 9.54
C ARG A 246 -5.31 -59.80 9.68
N GLU A 247 -6.46 -59.13 9.82
CA GLU A 247 -7.77 -59.78 9.92
C GLU A 247 -8.09 -60.58 8.65
N PHE A 248 -7.84 -60.01 7.47
CA PHE A 248 -8.01 -60.72 6.21
C PHE A 248 -7.14 -61.98 6.12
N LEU A 249 -5.85 -61.88 6.44
CA LEU A 249 -4.94 -63.03 6.41
C LEU A 249 -5.34 -64.12 7.42
N ALA A 250 -5.80 -63.72 8.61
CA ALA A 250 -6.30 -64.65 9.62
C ALA A 250 -7.56 -65.38 9.10
N ASN A 251 -8.52 -64.64 8.56
CA ASN A 251 -9.76 -65.21 8.03
C ASN A 251 -9.49 -66.17 6.87
N VAL A 252 -8.66 -65.77 5.90
CA VAL A 252 -8.28 -66.65 4.78
C VAL A 252 -7.58 -67.92 5.28
N SER A 253 -6.69 -67.80 6.26
CA SER A 253 -6.00 -68.96 6.85
C SER A 253 -6.98 -69.92 7.55
N HIS A 254 -7.99 -69.39 8.22
CA HIS A 254 -9.04 -70.18 8.86
C HIS A 254 -9.90 -70.91 7.83
N GLU A 255 -10.36 -70.22 6.80
CA GLU A 255 -11.22 -70.79 5.75
C GLU A 255 -10.49 -71.84 4.89
N LEU A 256 -9.18 -71.69 4.67
CA LEU A 256 -8.39 -72.68 3.92
C LEU A 256 -8.03 -73.93 4.75
N ARG A 257 -7.90 -73.80 6.07
CA ARG A 257 -7.52 -74.92 6.95
C ARG A 257 -8.55 -76.04 6.91
N THR A 258 -9.83 -75.72 6.87
CA THR A 258 -10.94 -76.67 6.87
C THR A 258 -10.95 -77.60 5.64
N PRO A 259 -11.00 -77.10 4.38
CA PRO A 259 -10.96 -77.95 3.20
C PRO A 259 -9.62 -78.68 3.06
N LEU A 260 -8.48 -78.07 3.44
CA LEU A 260 -7.19 -78.77 3.44
C LEU A 260 -7.16 -79.93 4.43
N SER A 261 -7.77 -79.77 5.61
CA SER A 261 -7.89 -80.85 6.60
C SER A 261 -8.78 -81.98 6.10
N TYR A 262 -9.89 -81.65 5.42
CA TYR A 262 -10.72 -82.66 4.76
C TYR A 262 -9.96 -83.39 3.65
N MET A 263 -9.29 -82.67 2.73
CA MET A 263 -8.49 -83.30 1.67
C MET A 263 -7.37 -84.18 2.22
N LYS A 264 -6.70 -83.74 3.30
CA LYS A 264 -5.68 -84.53 3.99
C LYS A 264 -6.27 -85.80 4.61
N GLY A 265 -7.41 -85.69 5.31
CA GLY A 265 -8.09 -86.84 5.90
C GLY A 265 -8.59 -87.84 4.85
N TYR A 266 -9.09 -87.36 3.71
CA TYR A 266 -9.45 -88.23 2.57
C TYR A 266 -8.22 -88.94 1.97
N ALA A 267 -7.10 -88.24 1.82
CA ALA A 267 -5.86 -88.83 1.31
C ALA A 267 -5.31 -89.90 2.27
N GLU A 268 -5.28 -89.62 3.57
CA GLU A 268 -4.86 -90.56 4.62
C GLU A 268 -5.79 -91.79 4.67
N GLY A 269 -7.11 -91.60 4.57
CA GLY A 269 -8.06 -92.72 4.55
C GLY A 269 -7.96 -93.61 3.31
N ILE A 270 -7.54 -93.06 2.16
CA ILE A 270 -7.21 -93.83 0.95
C ILE A 270 -5.90 -94.60 1.16
N GLU A 271 -4.89 -93.98 1.78
CA GLU A 271 -3.59 -94.60 2.07
C GLU A 271 -3.69 -95.77 3.07
N GLU A 272 -4.50 -95.61 4.12
CA GLU A 272 -4.73 -96.62 5.16
C GLU A 272 -5.71 -97.74 4.72
N GLY A 273 -6.26 -97.66 3.49
CA GLY A 273 -7.18 -98.66 2.94
C GLY A 273 -8.57 -98.68 3.59
N VAL A 274 -8.90 -97.65 4.38
CA VAL A 274 -10.20 -97.48 5.04
C VAL A 274 -11.25 -96.93 4.06
N ILE A 275 -10.81 -96.23 3.01
CA ILE A 275 -11.64 -95.70 1.92
C ILE A 275 -11.37 -96.50 0.64
N ASP A 276 -12.33 -97.33 0.23
CA ASP A 276 -12.23 -98.16 -0.97
C ASP A 276 -12.45 -97.31 -2.24
N GLN A 277 -11.47 -97.27 -3.15
CA GLN A 277 -11.53 -96.47 -4.40
C GLN A 277 -12.67 -96.89 -5.34
N LYS A 278 -13.29 -98.05 -5.11
CA LYS A 278 -14.37 -98.61 -5.94
C LYS A 278 -15.75 -98.46 -5.31
N LYS A 279 -16.22 -97.24 -5.06
CA LYS A 279 -17.67 -96.92 -4.98
C LYS A 279 -17.93 -95.41 -5.05
N GLY A 280 -17.72 -94.84 -6.23
CA GLY A 280 -18.39 -93.61 -6.65
C GLY A 280 -19.53 -93.96 -7.59
N ASP A 281 -20.61 -94.54 -7.05
CA ASP A 281 -21.76 -94.99 -7.85
C ASP A 281 -22.52 -93.82 -8.45
N ALA A 282 -22.86 -93.97 -9.73
CA ALA A 282 -23.85 -93.17 -10.43
C ALA A 282 -25.20 -93.23 -9.71
N ASN A 283 -25.52 -92.22 -8.90
CA ASN A 283 -26.91 -91.76 -8.72
C ASN A 283 -26.98 -90.50 -7.86
N HIS A 284 -27.38 -89.39 -8.48
CA HIS A 284 -28.36 -88.52 -7.85
C HIS A 284 -29.31 -87.94 -8.92
N PRO A 285 -30.64 -88.09 -8.74
CA PRO A 285 -31.67 -87.57 -9.64
C PRO A 285 -31.93 -86.07 -9.44
N ARG A 286 -32.67 -85.49 -10.40
CA ARG A 286 -33.12 -84.10 -10.49
C ARG A 286 -33.81 -83.57 -9.23
#